data_AF-A0A7S0ALS8-F1
#
_entry.id   AF-A0A7S0ALS8-F1
#
_cell.length_a   1.000
_cell.length_b   1.000
_cell.length_c   1.000
_cell.angle_alpha   90.00
_cell.angle_beta   90.00
_cell.angle_gamma   90.00
#
_symmetry.space_group_name_H-M   'P 1'
#
loop_
_entity.id
_entity.type
_entity.pdbx_description
1 polymer ?
#
loop_
_entity_poly.entity_id
_entity_poly.type
_entity_poly.pdbx_seq_one_letter_code
_entity_poly.pdbx_strand_id
1 'polypeptide(L)'
;FDKAQTHDDLWNAAQLQLTRTGGMHGFLRMYWAKKILEWTPNAATALRTALYFNDRYALDGNDPNGFVGVAWSVMGIHDMGWKERPIFGKIRFMNYNGCKRKFKIPSFVAKFKGAAANADAAIKKHAKEKKGTKRKTPA
;
A
#
# COMPACT_ATOMS: atom_id res chain seq x y z
N PHE A 1 5.88 -0.99 6.60
CA PHE A 1 4.70 -1.70 6.08
C PHE A 1 4.10 -2.65 7.10
N ASP A 2 4.88 -3.60 7.62
CA ASP A 2 4.44 -4.63 8.57
C ASP A 2 3.38 -4.19 9.62
N LYS A 3 3.69 -3.15 10.39
CA LYS A 3 2.82 -2.61 11.47
C LYS A 3 1.64 -1.75 10.99
N ALA A 4 1.38 -1.66 9.69
CA ALA A 4 0.33 -0.82 9.11
C ALA A 4 0.41 0.66 9.55
N GLN A 5 1.60 1.26 9.46
CA GLN A 5 1.90 2.63 9.90
C GLN A 5 2.28 3.53 8.73
N THR A 6 1.43 3.57 7.69
CA THR A 6 1.56 4.53 6.59
C THR A 6 0.61 5.69 6.78
N HIS A 7 0.70 6.71 5.93
CA HIS A 7 -0.20 7.86 5.91
C HIS A 7 -1.57 7.56 5.28
N ASP A 8 -1.81 6.33 4.82
CA ASP A 8 -3.02 5.94 4.10
C ASP A 8 -3.82 4.93 4.93
N ASP A 9 -4.99 5.34 5.40
CA ASP A 9 -5.84 4.53 6.29
C ASP A 9 -6.42 3.29 5.59
N LEU A 10 -6.72 3.38 4.29
CA LEU A 10 -7.18 2.23 3.49
C LEU A 10 -6.06 1.20 3.35
N TRP A 11 -4.84 1.64 3.05
CA TRP A 11 -3.68 0.74 2.96
C TRP A 11 -3.39 0.09 4.30
N ASN A 12 -3.43 0.87 5.39
CA ASN A 12 -3.24 0.34 6.74
C ASN A 12 -4.34 -0.68 7.09
N ALA A 13 -5.60 -0.41 6.76
CA ALA A 13 -6.70 -1.34 6.99
C ALA A 13 -6.52 -2.64 6.19
N ALA A 14 -6.08 -2.56 4.92
CA ALA A 14 -5.78 -3.74 4.11
C ALA A 14 -4.63 -4.58 4.70
N GLN A 15 -3.55 -3.93 5.14
CA GLN A 15 -2.43 -4.60 5.81
C GLN A 15 -2.88 -5.26 7.13
N LEU A 16 -3.72 -4.60 7.92
CA LEU A 16 -4.27 -5.16 9.16
C LEU A 16 -5.26 -6.30 8.89
N GLN A 17 -6.00 -6.27 7.78
CA GLN A 17 -6.82 -7.40 7.36
C GLN A 17 -5.92 -8.63 7.15
N LEU A 18 -4.88 -8.46 6.33
CA LEU A 18 -3.93 -9.53 6.03
C LEU A 18 -3.31 -10.12 7.31
N THR A 19 -2.74 -9.28 8.18
CA THR A 19 -2.02 -9.76 9.37
C THR A 19 -2.91 -10.33 10.46
N ARG A 20 -4.18 -9.92 10.54
CA ARG A 20 -5.09 -10.37 11.61
C ARG A 20 -5.98 -11.54 11.19
N THR A 21 -6.33 -11.63 9.91
CA THR A 21 -7.25 -12.67 9.43
C THR A 21 -6.59 -13.68 8.51
N GLY A 22 -5.31 -13.48 8.16
CA GLY A 22 -4.60 -14.36 7.25
C GLY A 22 -5.05 -14.24 5.79
N GLY A 23 -5.76 -13.17 5.43
CA GLY A 23 -6.27 -12.98 4.08
C GLY A 23 -6.60 -11.53 3.81
N MET A 24 -6.55 -11.12 2.55
CA MET A 24 -6.89 -9.76 2.13
C MET A 24 -7.87 -9.82 0.97
N HIS A 25 -8.88 -8.96 0.99
CA HIS A 25 -9.86 -8.89 -0.09
C HIS A 25 -9.15 -8.68 -1.44
N GLY A 26 -9.48 -9.46 -2.47
CA GLY A 26 -8.73 -9.50 -3.74
C GLY A 26 -8.56 -8.13 -4.40
N PHE A 27 -9.61 -7.30 -4.40
CA PHE A 27 -9.51 -5.92 -4.89
C PHE A 27 -8.44 -5.08 -4.16
N LEU A 28 -8.31 -5.28 -2.85
CA LEU A 28 -7.35 -4.56 -2.02
C LEU A 28 -5.94 -5.11 -2.15
N ARG A 29 -5.72 -6.38 -2.50
CA ARG A 29 -4.37 -6.91 -2.80
C ARG A 29 -3.72 -6.12 -3.94
N MET A 30 -4.48 -5.78 -4.98
CA MET A 30 -4.01 -4.91 -6.07
C MET A 30 -3.62 -3.51 -5.59
N TYR A 31 -4.51 -2.87 -4.83
CA TYR A 31 -4.26 -1.54 -4.28
C TYR A 31 -3.04 -1.54 -3.35
N TRP A 32 -2.97 -2.52 -2.46
CA TRP A 32 -1.92 -2.70 -1.47
C TRP A 32 -0.54 -2.87 -2.11
N ALA A 33 -0.40 -3.77 -3.09
CA ALA A 33 0.87 -4.02 -3.77
C ALA A 33 1.31 -2.80 -4.61
N LYS A 34 0.37 -2.11 -5.27
CA LYS A 34 0.68 -0.88 -6.02
C LYS A 34 1.17 0.27 -5.14
N LYS A 35 0.66 0.37 -3.91
CA LYS A 35 1.17 1.37 -2.95
C LYS A 35 2.54 1.02 -2.40
N ILE A 36 2.87 -0.27 -2.26
CA ILE A 36 4.26 -0.69 -1.97
C ILE A 36 5.19 -0.25 -3.10
N LEU A 37 4.78 -0.39 -4.37
CA LEU A 37 5.54 0.15 -5.51
C LEU A 37 5.72 1.68 -5.40
N GLU A 38 4.66 2.41 -5.10
CA GLU A 38 4.70 3.88 -5.00
C GLU A 38 5.62 4.40 -3.88
N TRP A 39 5.76 3.64 -2.78
CA TRP A 39 6.43 4.09 -1.56
C TRP A 39 7.74 3.37 -1.26
N THR A 40 8.28 2.63 -2.24
CA THR A 40 9.61 2.02 -2.15
C THR A 40 10.55 2.64 -3.20
N PRO A 41 11.88 2.55 -3.01
CA PRO A 41 12.83 3.23 -3.89
C PRO A 41 12.83 2.73 -5.34
N ASN A 42 12.44 1.47 -5.58
CA ASN A 42 12.44 0.85 -6.91
C ASN A 42 11.55 -0.40 -6.96
N ALA A 43 11.18 -0.83 -8.18
CA ALA A 43 10.30 -1.96 -8.43
C ALA A 43 10.83 -3.30 -7.88
N ALA A 44 12.15 -3.54 -7.93
CA ALA A 44 12.74 -4.75 -7.37
C ALA A 44 12.54 -4.85 -5.86
N THR A 45 12.69 -3.72 -5.15
CA THR A 45 12.40 -3.63 -3.71
C THR A 45 10.92 -3.78 -3.44
N ALA A 46 10.06 -3.16 -4.25
CA ALA A 46 8.61 -3.30 -4.15
C ALA A 46 8.16 -4.77 -4.27
N LEU A 47 8.66 -5.48 -5.29
CA LEU A 47 8.35 -6.88 -5.56
C LEU A 47 8.75 -7.77 -4.38
N ARG A 48 10.01 -7.69 -3.93
CA ARG A 48 10.50 -8.46 -2.78
C ARG A 48 9.69 -8.17 -1.51
N THR A 49 9.38 -6.90 -1.28
CA THR A 49 8.64 -6.46 -0.09
C THR A 49 7.20 -6.97 -0.09
N ALA A 50 6.52 -6.88 -1.23
CA ALA A 50 5.14 -7.35 -1.36
C ALA A 50 5.04 -8.88 -1.30
N LEU A 51 5.96 -9.61 -1.94
CA LEU A 51 6.03 -11.07 -1.83
C LEU A 51 6.28 -11.49 -0.38
N TYR A 52 7.27 -10.89 0.29
CA TYR A 52 7.57 -11.21 1.70
C TYR A 52 6.34 -11.08 2.60
N PHE A 53 5.58 -9.99 2.50
CA PHE A 53 4.39 -9.81 3.34
C PHE A 53 3.22 -10.70 2.93
N ASN A 54 3.04 -10.96 1.63
CA ASN A 54 2.03 -11.91 1.15
C ASN A 54 2.31 -13.30 1.73
N ASP A 55 3.53 -13.79 1.56
CA ASP A 55 3.91 -15.15 1.91
C ASP A 55 4.04 -15.36 3.42
N ARG A 56 4.38 -14.29 4.16
CA ARG A 56 4.45 -14.34 5.62
C ARG A 56 3.08 -14.41 6.30
N TYR A 57 2.07 -13.76 5.74
CA TYR A 57 0.81 -13.52 6.46
C TYR A 57 -0.41 -14.14 5.79
N ALA A 58 -0.43 -14.30 4.47
CA ALA A 58 -1.59 -14.85 3.79
C ALA A 58 -1.62 -16.37 3.98
N LEU A 59 -2.74 -16.92 4.41
CA LEU A 59 -2.98 -18.36 4.48
C LEU A 59 -2.97 -19.01 3.09
N ASP A 60 -3.28 -18.22 2.07
CA ASP A 60 -3.17 -18.55 0.65
C ASP A 60 -1.86 -18.03 0.01
N GLY A 61 -0.84 -17.73 0.82
CA GLY A 61 0.49 -17.30 0.38
C GLY A 61 1.38 -18.48 -0.03
N ASN A 62 2.63 -18.19 -0.44
CA ASN A 62 3.55 -19.19 -1.01
C ASN A 62 2.95 -19.97 -2.19
N ASP A 63 2.08 -19.31 -2.94
CA ASP A 63 1.31 -19.88 -4.04
C ASP A 63 1.64 -19.14 -5.35
N PRO A 64 1.66 -19.83 -6.51
CA PRO A 64 1.87 -19.18 -7.81
C PRO A 64 0.91 -18.01 -8.07
N ASN A 65 -0.34 -18.08 -7.61
CA ASN A 65 -1.28 -16.96 -7.74
C ASN A 65 -0.85 -15.74 -6.91
N GLY A 66 -0.25 -15.97 -5.73
CA GLY A 66 0.37 -14.90 -4.94
C GLY A 66 1.51 -14.22 -5.69
N PHE A 67 2.41 -15.02 -6.26
CA PHE A 67 3.53 -14.49 -7.05
C PHE A 67 3.05 -13.69 -8.26
N VAL A 68 2.17 -14.28 -9.08
CA VAL A 68 1.64 -13.65 -10.29
C VAL A 68 0.77 -12.44 -9.95
N GLY A 69 0.01 -12.46 -8.85
CA GLY A 69 -0.80 -11.33 -8.40
C GLY A 69 0.04 -10.11 -7.98
N VAL A 70 1.16 -10.34 -7.28
CA VAL A 70 2.11 -9.27 -6.96
C VAL A 70 2.83 -8.80 -8.23
N ALA A 71 3.25 -9.71 -9.11
CA ALA A 71 3.91 -9.38 -10.36
C ALA A 71 2.99 -8.59 -11.31
N TRP A 72 1.69 -8.92 -11.40
CA TRP A 72 0.68 -8.12 -12.10
C TRP A 72 0.61 -6.69 -11.53
N SER A 73 0.66 -6.57 -10.20
CA SER A 73 0.52 -5.28 -9.53
C SER A 73 1.75 -4.37 -9.72
N VAL A 74 2.95 -4.93 -9.63
CA VAL A 74 4.23 -4.19 -9.60
C VAL A 74 4.89 -4.11 -10.98
N MET A 75 4.82 -5.19 -11.76
CA MET A 75 5.52 -5.34 -13.04
C MET A 75 4.57 -5.36 -14.25
N GLY A 76 3.25 -5.42 -14.05
CA GLY A 76 2.27 -5.42 -15.13
C GLY A 76 2.14 -6.75 -15.87
N ILE A 77 2.61 -7.86 -15.29
CA ILE A 77 2.44 -9.20 -15.85
C ILE A 77 0.95 -9.47 -16.11
N HIS A 78 0.60 -9.89 -17.33
CA HIS A 78 -0.78 -10.10 -17.78
C HIS A 78 -1.69 -8.85 -17.76
N ASP A 79 -1.13 -7.64 -17.66
CA ASP A 79 -1.84 -6.38 -17.89
C ASP A 79 -1.29 -5.68 -19.15
N MET A 80 -2.03 -4.69 -19.62
CA MET A 80 -1.60 -3.80 -20.70
C MET A 80 -0.90 -2.54 -20.15
N GLY A 81 -0.26 -1.77 -21.04
CA GLY A 81 0.28 -0.45 -20.70
C GLY A 81 -0.81 0.61 -20.50
N TRP A 82 -0.60 1.49 -19.54
CA TRP A 82 -1.49 2.61 -19.19
C TRP A 82 -0.81 3.97 -19.42
N LYS A 83 -1.58 5.05 -19.27
CA LYS A 83 -1.04 6.43 -19.32
C LYS A 83 0.14 6.58 -18.38
N GLU A 84 1.25 7.06 -18.92
CA GLU A 84 2.50 7.21 -18.19
C GLU A 84 2.40 8.18 -17.01
N ARG A 85 3.02 7.80 -15.89
CA ARG A 85 3.05 8.59 -14.64
C ARG A 85 4.41 8.49 -13.97
N PRO A 86 4.83 9.52 -13.21
CA PRO A 86 5.99 9.42 -12.33
C PRO A 86 5.88 8.18 -11.43
N ILE A 87 7.02 7.55 -11.18
CA ILE A 87 7.18 6.31 -10.38
C ILE A 87 6.63 5.06 -11.08
N PHE A 88 5.41 5.11 -11.60
CA PHE A 88 4.74 3.94 -12.19
C PHE A 88 5.12 3.65 -13.65
N GLY A 89 5.64 4.65 -14.38
CA GLY A 89 5.73 4.55 -15.83
C GLY A 89 4.35 4.22 -16.40
N LYS A 90 4.25 3.14 -17.17
CA LYS A 90 3.00 2.65 -17.79
C LYS A 90 2.25 1.59 -16.96
N ILE A 91 2.70 1.27 -15.74
CA ILE A 91 1.99 0.34 -14.86
C ILE A 91 0.63 0.91 -14.45
N ARG A 92 -0.42 0.07 -14.45
CA ARG A 92 -1.77 0.49 -14.04
C ARG A 92 -1.73 1.14 -12.66
N PHE A 93 -2.20 2.39 -12.58
CA PHE A 93 -2.25 3.15 -11.34
C PHE A 93 -3.56 2.94 -10.58
N MET A 94 -3.49 2.86 -9.25
CA MET A 94 -4.64 2.87 -8.36
C MET A 94 -4.43 3.90 -7.24
N ASN A 95 -5.46 4.69 -6.93
CA ASN A 95 -5.40 5.70 -5.88
C ASN A 95 -6.61 5.63 -4.95
N TYR A 96 -6.47 6.32 -3.82
CA TYR A 96 -7.47 6.36 -2.77
C TYR A 96 -8.83 6.86 -3.27
N ASN A 97 -8.83 8.00 -3.99
CA ASN A 97 -10.05 8.58 -4.56
C ASN A 97 -10.73 7.66 -5.58
N GLY A 98 -9.97 6.85 -6.30
CA GLY A 98 -10.49 5.81 -7.19
C GLY A 98 -11.18 4.69 -6.43
N CYS A 99 -10.64 4.28 -5.29
CA CYS A 99 -11.27 3.31 -4.40
C CYS A 99 -12.55 3.88 -3.75
N LYS A 100 -12.53 5.15 -3.36
CA LYS A 100 -13.68 5.85 -2.75
C LYS A 100 -14.92 5.86 -3.65
N ARG A 101 -14.72 5.91 -4.97
CA ARG A 101 -15.80 5.82 -5.96
C ARG A 101 -16.37 4.41 -6.14
N LYS A 102 -15.67 3.37 -5.67
CA LYS A 102 -16.05 1.95 -5.87
C LYS A 102 -16.68 1.31 -4.65
N PHE A 103 -16.29 1.71 -3.44
CA PHE A 103 -16.85 1.17 -2.19
C PHE A 103 -16.69 2.15 -1.03
N LYS A 104 -17.43 1.89 0.06
CA LYS A 104 -17.41 2.70 1.28
C LYS A 104 -16.14 2.45 2.10
N ILE A 105 -15.07 3.20 1.80
CA ILE A 105 -13.79 3.12 2.53
C ILE A 105 -13.96 3.27 4.05
N PRO A 106 -14.70 4.27 4.59
CA PRO A 106 -14.81 4.44 6.04
C PRO A 106 -15.39 3.20 6.74
N SER A 107 -16.36 2.53 6.10
CA SER A 107 -16.95 1.29 6.62
C SER A 107 -15.95 0.14 6.63
N PHE A 108 -15.05 0.06 5.65
CA PHE A 108 -13.99 -0.95 5.65
C PHE A 108 -12.91 -0.64 6.69
N VAL A 109 -12.42 0.61 6.74
CA VAL A 109 -11.39 1.06 7.68
C VAL A 109 -11.83 0.87 9.14
N ALA A 110 -13.11 1.14 9.45
CA ALA A 110 -13.66 0.95 10.79
C ALA A 110 -13.59 -0.50 11.31
N LYS A 111 -13.57 -1.50 10.41
CA LYS A 111 -13.42 -2.92 10.80
C LYS A 111 -12.02 -3.23 11.36
N PHE A 112 -11.01 -2.46 10.97
CA PHE A 112 -9.61 -2.72 11.33
C PHE A 112 -9.07 -1.63 12.26
N LYS A 113 -9.39 -1.79 13.56
CA LYS A 113 -8.96 -0.86 14.62
C LYS A 113 -7.46 -0.56 14.55
N GLY A 114 -7.12 0.71 14.60
CA GLY A 114 -5.74 1.22 14.49
C GLY A 114 -5.37 1.79 13.11
N ALA A 115 -6.08 1.40 12.03
CA ALA A 115 -5.75 1.86 10.67
C ALA A 115 -5.77 3.39 10.51
N ALA A 116 -6.88 4.02 10.90
CA ALA A 116 -7.05 5.47 10.84
C ALA A 116 -6.09 6.20 11.81
N ALA A 117 -5.98 5.72 13.04
CA ALA A 117 -5.09 6.32 14.04
C ALA A 117 -3.61 6.28 13.62
N ASN A 118 -3.18 5.20 12.97
CA ASN A 118 -1.84 5.06 12.41
C ASN A 118 -1.59 6.05 11.26
N ALA A 119 -2.59 6.25 10.40
CA ALA A 119 -2.52 7.25 9.32
C ALA A 119 -2.39 8.66 9.88
N ASP A 120 -3.24 9.02 10.85
CA ASP A 120 -3.18 10.32 11.51
C ASP A 120 -1.83 10.56 12.19
N ALA A 121 -1.29 9.54 12.88
CA ALA A 121 0.01 9.61 13.53
C ALA A 121 1.15 9.80 12.51
N ALA A 122 1.12 9.07 11.39
CA ALA A 122 2.11 9.19 10.32
C ALA A 122 2.09 10.59 9.68
N ILE A 123 0.89 11.13 9.43
CA ILE A 123 0.71 12.48 8.88
C ILE A 123 1.24 13.54 9.86
N LYS A 124 0.90 13.43 11.16
CA LYS A 124 1.37 14.35 12.21
C LYS A 124 2.89 14.31 12.36
N LYS A 125 3.49 13.12 12.32
CA LYS A 125 4.95 12.93 12.39
C LYS A 125 5.64 13.66 11.25
N HIS A 126 5.20 13.43 10.01
CA HIS A 126 5.78 14.08 8.84
C HIS A 126 5.58 15.61 8.85
N ALA A 127 4.43 16.11 9.34
CA ALA A 127 4.20 17.54 9.51
C ALA A 127 5.15 18.17 10.54
N LYS A 128 5.46 17.45 11.63
CA LYS A 128 6.42 17.89 12.66
C LYS A 128 7.85 17.94 12.11
N GLU A 129 8.25 16.92 11.36
CA GLU A 129 9.58 16.86 10.72
C GLU A 129 9.79 18.05 9.76
N LYS A 130 8.82 18.35 8.89
CA LYS A 130 8.89 19.54 8.01
C LYS A 130 9.00 20.87 8.77
N LYS A 131 8.31 21.02 9.91
CA LYS A 131 8.41 22.22 10.76
C LYS A 131 9.78 22.33 11.44
N GLY A 132 10.40 21.21 11.81
CA GLY A 132 11.74 21.16 12.41
C GLY A 132 12.85 21.53 11.41
N THR A 133 12.75 21.08 10.16
CA THR A 133 13.73 21.39 9.11
C THR A 133 13.68 22.87 8.71
N LYS A 134 12.50 23.50 8.67
CA LYS A 134 12.37 24.94 8.38
C LYS A 134 12.98 25.88 9.44
N ARG A 135 13.27 25.39 10.66
CA ARG A 135 13.88 26.18 11.74
C ARG A 135 15.41 26.13 11.76
N LYS A 136 16.05 25.34 10.89
CA LYS A 136 17.51 25.09 10.90
C LYS A 136 18.25 25.71 9.69
N THR A 137 17.80 26.85 9.17
CA THR A 137 18.62 27.66 8.24
C THR A 137 19.26 28.79 9.06
N PRO A 138 20.54 28.72 9.44
CA PRO A 138 21.28 29.89 9.92
C PRO A 138 21.59 30.82 8.74
N ALA A 139 21.64 32.11 9.04
CA ALA A 139 22.11 33.17 8.15
C ALA A 139 23.62 33.03 7.83
#